data_AF-A0A4V1F4K3-F1
#
_entry.id   AF-A0A4V1F4K3-F1
#
_cell.length_a   1.000
_cell.length_b   1.000
_cell.length_c   1.000
_cell.angle_alpha   90.00
_cell.angle_beta   90.00
_cell.angle_gamma   90.00
#
_symmetry.space_group_name_H-M   'P 1'
#
loop_
_entity.id
_entity.type
_entity.pdbx_description
1 polymer ?
#
loop_
_entity_poly.entity_id
_entity_poly.type
_entity_poly.pdbx_seq_one_letter_code
_entity_poly.pdbx_strand_id
1 'polypeptide(L)'
;MSGQLHLTPVTARARFAAVVEELFRDGVNWGRIVAFFEFGGMMCVESVSREMSPLVDNITVWMTEYLNRHLHNWIQDNGGWDAFVELYSNNMRPLFDFSWLPLKTILSLAVVGACITLGAYLGHK
;
A
#
# COMPACT_ATOMS: atom_id res chain seq x y z
N MET A 1 -20.88 -17.57 20.98
CA MET A 1 -19.57 -18.17 21.32
C MET A 1 -18.52 -17.50 20.45
N SER A 2 -18.01 -16.35 20.90
CA SER A 2 -16.94 -15.62 20.22
C SER A 2 -15.61 -16.25 20.64
N GLY A 3 -14.98 -17.01 19.74
CA GLY A 3 -13.65 -17.54 19.99
C GLY A 3 -12.67 -16.38 20.06
N GLN A 4 -12.17 -16.07 21.26
CA GLN A 4 -11.03 -15.19 21.45
C GLN A 4 -9.86 -15.78 20.66
N LEU A 5 -9.52 -15.14 19.55
CA LEU A 5 -8.33 -15.46 18.78
C LEU A 5 -7.14 -14.99 19.63
N HIS A 6 -6.57 -15.91 20.40
CA HIS A 6 -5.26 -15.69 21.02
C HIS A 6 -4.23 -15.58 19.88
N LEU A 7 -3.99 -14.35 19.44
CA LEU A 7 -2.92 -14.00 18.51
C LEU A 7 -1.60 -14.27 19.23
N THR A 8 -1.00 -15.41 18.93
CA THR A 8 0.37 -15.75 19.31
C THR A 8 1.27 -15.56 18.09
N PRO A 9 2.57 -15.28 18.26
CA PRO A 9 3.50 -15.15 17.13
C PRO A 9 3.47 -16.34 16.15
N VAL A 10 3.19 -17.55 16.66
CA VAL A 10 3.07 -18.78 15.86
C VAL A 10 1.82 -18.76 14.97
N THR A 11 0.68 -18.27 15.48
CA THR A 11 -0.54 -18.15 14.66
C THR A 11 -0.41 -17.03 13.63
N ALA A 12 0.29 -15.94 13.95
CA ALA A 12 0.57 -14.87 13.00
C ALA A 12 1.44 -15.33 11.81
N ARG A 13 2.48 -16.14 12.05
CA ARG A 13 3.33 -16.69 10.99
C ARG A 13 2.55 -17.59 10.04
N ALA A 14 1.73 -18.50 10.58
CA ALA A 14 0.91 -19.40 9.77
C ALA A 14 -0.11 -18.64 8.91
N ARG A 15 -0.73 -17.60 9.48
CA ARG A 15 -1.66 -16.73 8.74
C ARG A 15 -0.95 -15.95 7.63
N PHE A 16 0.21 -15.40 7.92
CA PHE A 16 1.04 -14.75 6.91
C PHE A 16 1.36 -15.69 5.76
N ALA A 17 1.89 -16.88 6.05
CA ALA A 17 2.25 -17.87 5.02
C ALA A 17 1.05 -18.24 4.15
N ALA A 18 -0.11 -18.56 4.76
CA ALA A 18 -1.30 -18.95 4.01
C ALA A 18 -1.81 -17.84 3.06
N VAL A 19 -1.81 -16.58 3.50
CA VAL A 19 -2.25 -15.45 2.65
C VAL A 19 -1.27 -15.24 1.49
N VAL A 20 0.04 -15.29 1.76
CA VAL A 20 1.06 -15.04 0.74
C VAL A 20 1.14 -16.19 -0.27
N GLU A 21 0.98 -17.44 0.17
CA GLU A 21 0.85 -18.59 -0.74
C GLU A 21 -0.34 -18.45 -1.68
N GLU A 22 -1.50 -18.02 -1.18
CA GLU A 22 -2.67 -17.79 -2.03
C GLU A 22 -2.46 -16.59 -2.97
N LEU A 23 -1.85 -15.50 -2.48
CA LEU A 23 -1.57 -14.30 -3.27
C LEU A 23 -0.76 -14.61 -4.54
N PHE A 24 0.20 -15.54 -4.44
CA PHE A 24 1.09 -15.92 -5.53
C PHE A 24 0.75 -17.26 -6.19
N ARG A 25 -0.38 -17.89 -5.83
CA ARG A 25 -0.78 -19.23 -6.32
C ARG A 25 -0.80 -19.34 -7.84
N ASP A 26 -1.34 -18.31 -8.50
CA ASP A 26 -1.48 -18.29 -9.96
C ASP A 26 -0.34 -17.51 -10.65
N GLY A 27 0.81 -17.35 -9.98
CA GLY A 27 2.00 -16.69 -10.51
C GLY A 27 2.32 -15.32 -9.91
N VAL A 28 3.46 -14.76 -10.31
CA VAL A 28 3.99 -13.49 -9.79
C VAL A 28 3.82 -12.39 -10.84
N ASN A 29 3.43 -11.20 -10.37
CA ASN A 29 3.47 -9.96 -11.14
C ASN A 29 3.72 -8.78 -10.19
N TRP A 30 4.10 -7.62 -10.74
CA TRP A 30 4.39 -6.44 -9.94
C TRP A 30 3.23 -5.99 -9.05
N GLY A 31 1.98 -6.08 -9.52
CA GLY A 31 0.80 -5.73 -8.72
C GLY A 31 0.64 -6.62 -7.49
N ARG A 32 0.89 -7.93 -7.62
CA ARG A 32 0.89 -8.89 -6.49
C ARG A 32 2.05 -8.64 -5.54
N ILE A 33 3.22 -8.25 -6.04
CA ILE A 33 4.36 -7.86 -5.19
C ILE A 33 4.00 -6.61 -4.36
N VAL A 34 3.31 -5.62 -4.95
CA VAL A 34 2.81 -4.46 -4.20
C VAL A 34 1.80 -4.88 -3.14
N ALA A 35 0.84 -5.73 -3.47
CA ALA A 35 -0.14 -6.25 -2.51
C ALA A 35 0.52 -7.03 -1.35
N PHE A 36 1.61 -7.75 -1.62
CA PHE A 36 2.40 -8.41 -0.59
C PHE A 36 3.02 -7.42 0.41
N PHE A 37 3.58 -6.30 -0.08
CA PHE A 37 4.08 -5.24 0.79
C PHE A 37 2.97 -4.55 1.57
N GLU A 38 1.84 -4.25 0.94
CA GLU A 38 0.67 -3.67 1.59
C GLU A 38 0.16 -4.58 2.71
N PHE A 39 0.00 -5.87 2.43
CA PHE A 39 -0.45 -6.85 3.41
C PHE A 39 0.50 -6.94 4.62
N GLY A 40 1.80 -7.02 4.37
CA GLY A 40 2.80 -7.01 5.43
C GLY A 40 2.79 -5.73 6.26
N GLY A 41 2.65 -4.57 5.61
CA GLY A 41 2.50 -3.27 6.28
C GLY A 41 1.25 -3.21 7.15
N MET A 42 0.11 -3.70 6.66
CA MET A 42 -1.13 -3.77 7.43
C MET A 42 -0.97 -4.68 8.67
N MET A 43 -0.30 -5.82 8.53
CA MET A 43 0.02 -6.70 9.65
C MET A 43 0.90 -6.01 10.71
N CYS A 44 1.86 -5.18 10.30
CA CYS A 44 2.67 -4.38 11.22
C CYS A 44 1.84 -3.33 11.96
N VAL A 45 1.00 -2.58 11.25
CA VAL A 45 0.10 -1.58 11.84
C VAL A 45 -0.84 -2.24 12.85
N GLU A 46 -1.46 -3.35 12.47
CA GLU A 46 -2.36 -4.11 13.33
C GLU A 46 -1.64 -4.64 14.58
N SER A 47 -0.39 -5.10 14.43
CA SER A 47 0.43 -5.56 15.56
C SER A 47 0.66 -4.46 16.58
N VAL A 48 1.00 -3.25 16.13
CA VAL A 48 1.18 -2.10 17.02
C VAL A 48 -0.15 -1.69 17.66
N SER A 49 -1.24 -1.66 16.89
CA SER A 49 -2.58 -1.33 17.40
C SER A 49 -3.08 -2.28 18.48
N ARG A 50 -2.57 -3.52 18.53
CA ARG A 50 -2.91 -4.54 19.53
C ARG A 50 -1.88 -4.66 20.65
N GLU A 51 -0.97 -3.69 20.79
CA GLU A 51 0.12 -3.71 21.78
C GLU A 51 1.07 -4.91 21.63
N MET A 52 1.15 -5.48 20.42
CA MET A 52 2.03 -6.58 20.03
C MET A 52 3.22 -6.10 19.20
N SER A 53 3.76 -4.91 19.47
CA SER A 53 4.86 -4.30 18.69
C SER A 53 6.07 -5.21 18.43
N PRO A 54 6.51 -6.11 19.34
CA PRO A 54 7.58 -7.06 19.05
C PRO A 54 7.31 -8.03 17.88
N LEU A 55 6.06 -8.13 17.41
CA LEU A 55 5.69 -8.93 16.24
C LEU A 55 6.13 -8.28 14.92
N VAL A 56 6.34 -6.96 14.89
CA VAL A 56 6.77 -6.21 13.69
C VAL A 56 8.12 -6.72 13.15
N ASP A 57 9.07 -7.00 14.05
CA ASP A 57 10.38 -7.53 13.68
C ASP A 57 10.23 -8.91 13.02
N ASN A 58 9.37 -9.76 13.58
CA ASN A 58 9.09 -11.07 13.01
C ASN A 58 8.42 -10.99 11.63
N ILE A 59 7.44 -10.09 11.45
CA ILE A 59 6.78 -9.87 10.15
C ILE A 59 7.80 -9.42 9.12
N THR A 60 8.67 -8.47 9.47
CA THR A 60 9.74 -7.97 8.59
C THR A 60 10.69 -9.09 8.18
N VAL A 61 11.06 -9.98 9.11
CA VAL A 61 11.87 -11.17 8.82
C VAL A 61 11.13 -12.10 7.85
N TRP A 62 9.86 -12.42 8.08
CA TRP A 62 9.10 -13.31 7.20
C TRP A 62 8.94 -12.73 5.79
N MET A 63 8.70 -11.42 5.69
CA MET A 63 8.62 -10.75 4.40
C MET A 63 9.95 -10.81 3.64
N THR A 64 11.05 -10.52 4.33
CA THR A 64 12.39 -10.55 3.76
C THR A 64 12.77 -11.97 3.32
N GLU A 65 12.49 -12.98 4.16
CA GLU A 65 12.69 -14.39 3.80
C GLU A 65 11.89 -14.77 2.55
N TYR A 66 10.62 -14.39 2.49
CA TYR A 66 9.76 -14.74 1.35
C TYR A 66 10.22 -14.06 0.06
N LEU A 67 10.56 -12.77 0.15
CA LEU A 67 11.07 -11.99 -0.97
C LEU A 67 12.35 -12.60 -1.53
N ASN A 68 13.31 -12.94 -0.67
CA ASN A 68 14.58 -13.52 -1.09
C ASN A 68 14.44 -14.94 -1.66
N ARG A 69 13.56 -15.77 -1.10
CA ARG A 69 13.43 -17.18 -1.50
C ARG A 69 12.51 -17.40 -2.69
N HIS A 70 11.42 -16.65 -2.79
CA HIS A 70 10.35 -16.93 -3.75
C HIS A 70 10.21 -15.85 -4.83
N LEU A 71 10.50 -14.59 -4.52
CA LEU A 71 10.26 -13.47 -5.44
C LEU A 71 11.54 -13.00 -6.15
N HIS A 72 12.72 -13.23 -5.56
CA HIS A 72 13.99 -12.70 -6.04
C HIS A 72 14.27 -13.03 -7.51
N ASN A 73 14.19 -14.30 -7.90
CA ASN A 73 14.47 -14.71 -9.28
C ASN A 73 13.49 -14.06 -10.25
N TRP A 74 12.19 -14.08 -9.95
CA TRP A 74 11.19 -13.44 -10.80
C TRP A 74 11.46 -11.94 -10.95
N ILE A 75 11.82 -11.25 -9.85
CA ILE A 75 12.18 -9.83 -9.89
C ILE A 75 13.36 -9.59 -10.84
N GLN A 76 14.43 -10.39 -10.74
CA GLN A 76 15.60 -10.26 -11.62
C GLN A 76 15.25 -10.55 -13.08
N ASP A 77 14.50 -11.63 -13.34
CA ASP A 77 14.07 -12.04 -14.68
C ASP A 77 13.14 -11.01 -15.35
N ASN A 78 12.51 -10.13 -14.56
CA ASN A 78 11.61 -9.07 -15.02
C ASN A 78 12.25 -7.67 -14.95
N GLY A 79 13.58 -7.58 -15.06
CA GLY A 79 14.31 -6.32 -15.18
C GLY A 79 14.65 -5.64 -13.84
N GLY A 80 14.51 -6.36 -12.73
CA GLY A 80 14.82 -5.87 -11.39
C GLY A 80 13.87 -4.77 -10.91
N TRP A 81 14.25 -4.12 -9.82
CA TRP A 81 13.47 -3.02 -9.26
C TRP A 81 13.49 -1.77 -10.13
N ASP A 82 14.49 -1.59 -10.99
CA ASP A 82 14.54 -0.47 -11.94
C ASP A 82 13.36 -0.53 -12.93
N ALA A 83 13.06 -1.72 -13.45
CA ALA A 83 11.88 -1.92 -14.31
C ALA A 83 10.56 -1.63 -13.59
N PHE A 84 10.45 -1.97 -12.30
CA PHE A 84 9.29 -1.61 -11.48
C PHE A 84 9.15 -0.08 -11.38
N VAL A 85 10.24 0.63 -11.07
CA VAL A 85 10.23 2.10 -10.96
C VAL A 85 9.87 2.75 -12.29
N GLU A 86 10.41 2.26 -13.41
CA GLU A 86 10.05 2.76 -14.74
C GLU A 86 8.56 2.58 -15.03
N LEU A 87 8.02 1.39 -14.76
CA LEU A 87 6.63 1.04 -15.06
C LEU A 87 5.62 1.84 -14.21
N TYR A 88 5.94 2.12 -12.95
CA TYR A 88 5.03 2.86 -12.06
C TYR A 88 5.29 4.37 -12.02
N SER A 89 6.52 4.85 -12.28
CA SER A 89 6.78 6.29 -12.35
C SER A 89 6.20 6.93 -13.62
N ASN A 90 6.26 6.21 -14.76
CA ASN A 90 5.67 6.68 -16.01
C ASN A 90 4.13 6.69 -15.99
N ASN A 91 3.53 5.87 -15.14
CA ASN A 91 2.08 5.82 -14.92
C ASN A 91 1.58 6.81 -13.86
N MET A 92 2.48 7.41 -13.07
CA MET A 92 2.18 8.59 -12.26
C MET A 92 2.11 9.85 -13.14
N ARG A 93 1.16 9.86 -14.09
CA ARG A 93 0.65 11.15 -14.54
C ARG A 93 -0.08 11.76 -13.34
N PRO A 94 0.23 13.00 -12.94
CA PRO A 94 -0.56 13.64 -11.90
C PRO A 94 -2.03 13.58 -12.33
N LEU A 95 -2.92 13.13 -11.45
CA LEU A 95 -4.39 13.19 -11.67
C LEU A 95 -4.84 14.59 -12.09
N PHE A 96 -4.00 15.58 -11.80
CA PHE A 96 -4.11 16.94 -12.24
C PHE A 96 -2.80 17.42 -12.90
N ASP A 97 -2.54 16.97 -14.12
CA ASP A 97 -1.56 17.63 -14.97
C ASP A 97 -2.11 18.98 -15.44
N PHE A 98 -1.87 20.02 -14.66
CA PHE A 98 -2.22 21.40 -14.97
C PHE A 98 -1.11 22.12 -15.74
N SER A 99 -0.10 21.42 -16.27
CA SER A 99 1.00 22.03 -17.03
C SER A 99 0.52 22.82 -18.25
N TRP A 100 -0.65 22.48 -18.79
CA TRP A 100 -1.32 23.19 -19.89
C TRP A 100 -2.12 24.44 -19.44
N LEU A 101 -2.34 24.64 -18.13
CA LEU A 101 -3.07 25.79 -17.60
C LEU A 101 -2.12 26.91 -17.16
N PRO A 102 -2.33 28.16 -17.59
CA PRO A 102 -1.58 29.27 -17.02
C PRO A 102 -1.92 29.43 -15.53
N LEU A 103 -0.94 29.87 -14.72
CA LEU A 103 -1.06 30.05 -13.26
C LEU A 103 -2.31 30.86 -12.85
N LYS A 104 -2.71 31.82 -13.70
CA LYS A 104 -3.92 32.65 -13.50
C LYS A 104 -5.21 31.82 -13.41
N THR A 105 -5.30 30.71 -14.14
CA THR A 105 -6.46 29.81 -14.18
C THR A 105 -6.54 28.91 -12.95
N ILE A 106 -5.39 28.53 -12.39
CA ILE A 106 -5.32 27.75 -11.15
C ILE A 106 -5.82 28.61 -9.98
N LEU A 107 -5.37 29.87 -9.91
CA LEU A 107 -5.78 30.80 -8.87
C LEU A 107 -7.29 31.12 -8.93
N SER A 108 -7.86 31.27 -10.13
CA SER A 108 -9.30 31.51 -10.27
C SER A 108 -10.15 30.31 -9.85
N LEU A 109 -9.74 29.08 -10.18
CA LEU A 109 -10.46 27.87 -9.75
C LEU A 109 -10.44 27.69 -8.22
N ALA A 110 -9.31 28.00 -7.56
CA ALA A 110 -9.23 27.96 -6.10
C ALA A 110 -10.19 28.94 -5.41
N VAL A 111 -10.34 30.16 -5.97
CA VAL A 111 -11.28 31.16 -5.47
C VAL A 111 -12.73 30.70 -5.60
N VAL A 112 -13.10 30.08 -6.73
CA VAL A 112 -14.47 29.57 -6.93
C VAL A 112 -14.80 28.47 -5.91
N GLY A 113 -13.88 27.54 -5.65
CA GLY A 113 -14.07 26.51 -4.63
C GLY A 113 -14.26 27.06 -3.21
N ALA A 114 -13.51 28.10 -2.84
CA ALA A 114 -13.64 28.77 -1.55
C ALA A 114 -14.99 29.52 -1.42
N CYS A 115 -15.47 30.17 -2.49
CA CYS A 115 -16.75 30.88 -2.47
C CYS A 115 -17.95 29.93 -2.33
N ILE A 116 -17.91 28.76 -2.96
CA ILE A 116 -19.00 27.77 -2.87
C ILE A 116 -19.11 27.21 -1.45
N THR A 117 -17.98 26.92 -0.81
CA THR A 117 -17.95 26.37 0.55
C THR A 117 -18.32 27.40 1.61
N LEU A 118 -17.82 28.63 1.51
CA LEU A 118 -18.23 29.73 2.39
C LEU A 118 -19.69 30.14 2.20
N GLY A 119 -20.19 30.18 0.97
CA GLY A 119 -21.59 30.47 0.68
C GLY A 119 -22.55 29.42 1.26
N ALA A 120 -22.21 28.14 1.14
CA ALA A 120 -22.98 27.06 1.75
C ALA A 120 -22.97 27.10 3.29
N TYR A 121 -21.84 27.47 3.89
CA TYR A 121 -21.70 27.59 5.35
C TYR A 121 -22.49 28.78 5.92
N LEU A 122 -22.52 29.91 5.22
CA LEU A 122 -23.20 31.13 5.66
C LEU A 122 -24.71 31.13 5.38
N GLY A 123 -25.18 30.38 4.37
CA GLY A 123 -26.60 30.28 4.05
C GLY A 123 -27.44 29.40 4.98
N HIS A 124 -26.81 28.70 5.93
CA HIS A 124 -27.48 27.77 6.84
C HIS A 124 -27.65 28.32 8.28
N LYS A 125 -27.53 29.64 8.45
CA LYS A 125 -27.66 30.36 9.74
C LYS A 125 -28.63 31.53 9.59
#